data_AF-A0A212EVZ7-F1
#
_entry.id   AF-A0A212EVZ7-F1
#
_cell.length_a   1.000
_cell.length_b   1.000
_cell.length_c   1.000
_cell.angle_alpha   90.00
_cell.angle_beta   90.00
_cell.angle_gamma   90.00
#
_symmetry.space_group_name_H-M   'P 1'
#
loop_
_entity.id
_entity.type
_entity.pdbx_description
1 polymer ?
#
loop_
_entity_poly.entity_id
_entity_poly.type
_entity_poly.pdbx_seq_one_letter_code
_entity_poly.pdbx_strand_id
1 'polypeptide(L)'
;ADTRITLIRRENDEWMYGRLQDGSEGLFPSNYVEVKVPLPNEQPNNIGTAIALYDFEPMQTGDLSFSVGDKVTVLSKINDEWHYGECNGVKGQFPANYVQMS
;
A
#
# COMPACT_ATOMS: atom_id res chain seq x y z
N ALA A 1 -18.68 8.38 10.24
CA ALA A 1 -18.52 9.79 9.84
C ALA A 1 -17.41 9.83 8.82
N ASP A 2 -17.66 10.34 7.61
CA ASP A 2 -16.64 10.46 6.54
C ASP A 2 -15.75 11.68 6.81
N THR A 3 -14.90 11.57 7.81
CA THR A 3 -13.95 12.63 8.15
C THR A 3 -12.90 12.75 7.05
N ARG A 4 -12.83 13.92 6.42
CA ARG A 4 -11.83 14.21 5.39
C ARG A 4 -10.61 14.89 6.01
N ILE A 5 -9.43 14.34 5.74
CA ILE A 5 -8.15 14.90 6.16
C ILE A 5 -7.42 15.37 4.91
N THR A 6 -6.94 16.61 4.92
CA THR A 6 -5.97 17.09 3.94
C THR A 6 -4.58 16.62 4.36
N LEU A 7 -3.99 15.71 3.59
CA LEU A 7 -2.61 15.27 3.79
C LEU A 7 -1.64 16.42 3.48
N ILE A 8 -0.69 16.65 4.38
CA ILE A 8 0.32 17.72 4.25
C ILE A 8 1.72 17.13 4.06
N ARG A 9 2.12 16.14 4.87
CA ARG A 9 3.40 15.44 4.72
C ARG A 9 3.35 14.04 5.33
N ARG A 10 4.20 13.14 4.83
CA ARG A 10 4.52 11.86 5.48
C ARG A 10 5.67 12.08 6.47
N GLU A 11 5.51 11.59 7.69
CA GLU A 11 6.58 11.65 8.70
C GLU A 11 7.45 10.40 8.62
N ASN A 12 6.82 9.22 8.50
CA ASN A 12 7.46 7.92 8.25
C ASN A 12 6.42 6.92 7.68
N ASP A 13 6.77 5.63 7.62
CA ASP A 13 5.86 4.60 7.09
C ASP A 13 4.58 4.45 7.93
N GLU A 14 4.67 4.65 9.25
CA GLU A 14 3.58 4.47 10.19
C GLU A 14 2.72 5.73 10.40
N TRP A 15 3.27 6.93 10.18
CA TRP A 15 2.64 8.20 10.56
C TRP A 15 2.57 9.21 9.42
N MET A 16 1.40 9.84 9.28
CA MET A 16 1.15 10.95 8.38
C MET A 16 0.71 12.20 9.16
N TYR A 17 1.07 13.37 8.64
CA TYR A 17 0.64 14.66 9.16
C TYR A 17 -0.37 15.30 8.21
N GLY A 18 -1.47 15.79 8.77
CA GLY A 18 -2.52 16.41 7.98
C GLY A 18 -3.44 17.30 8.79
N ARG A 19 -4.38 17.92 8.10
CA ARG A 19 -5.33 18.90 8.63
C ARG A 19 -6.77 18.44 8.46
N LEU A 20 -7.55 18.55 9.51
CA LEU A 20 -9.01 18.34 9.52
C LEU A 20 -9.74 19.59 9.04
N GLN A 21 -11.03 19.45 8.70
CA GLN A 21 -11.85 20.56 8.20
C GLN A 21 -12.04 21.69 9.22
N ASP A 22 -11.98 21.39 10.51
CA ASP A 22 -12.07 22.38 11.59
C ASP A 22 -10.79 23.21 11.78
N GLY A 23 -9.75 22.93 10.97
CA GLY A 23 -8.46 23.61 11.01
C GLY A 23 -7.46 22.98 11.97
N SER A 24 -7.85 21.96 12.73
CA SER A 24 -6.91 21.22 13.58
C SER A 24 -5.92 20.41 12.73
N GLU A 25 -4.67 20.34 13.18
CA GLU A 25 -3.60 19.62 12.50
C GLU A 25 -2.92 18.65 13.46
N GLY A 26 -2.39 17.54 12.94
CA GLY A 26 -1.69 16.58 13.76
C GLY A 26 -1.22 15.35 13.00
N LEU A 27 -0.56 14.47 13.75
CA LEU A 27 -0.13 13.15 13.30
C LEU A 27 -1.27 12.14 13.47
N PHE A 28 -1.41 11.25 12.50
CA PHE A 28 -2.31 10.10 12.57
C PHE A 28 -1.66 8.87 11.93
N PRO A 29 -2.03 7.65 12.36
CA PRO A 29 -1.51 6.42 11.78
C PRO A 29 -1.90 6.27 10.30
N SER A 30 -0.94 5.85 9.47
CA SER A 30 -1.14 5.64 8.04
C SER A 30 -2.25 4.61 7.75
N ASN A 31 -2.40 3.59 8.60
CA ASN A 31 -3.34 2.48 8.42
C ASN A 31 -4.80 2.82 8.78
N TYR A 32 -5.06 3.99 9.36
CA TYR A 32 -6.41 4.45 9.71
C TYR A 32 -7.04 5.34 8.65
N VAL A 33 -6.34 5.57 7.54
CA VAL A 33 -6.85 6.41 6.44
C VAL A 33 -6.69 5.73 5.09
N GLU A 34 -7.64 5.99 4.22
CA GLU A 34 -7.55 5.66 2.80
C GLU A 34 -7.05 6.91 2.05
N VAL A 35 -5.82 6.85 1.51
CA VAL A 35 -5.24 7.98 0.75
C VAL A 35 -5.85 8.03 -0.65
N LYS A 36 -6.81 8.95 -0.86
CA LYS A 36 -7.43 9.17 -2.19
C LYS A 36 -6.61 10.09 -3.09
N VAL A 37 -5.82 11.00 -2.50
CA VAL A 37 -4.92 11.90 -3.21
C VAL A 37 -3.55 11.82 -2.53
N PRO A 38 -2.52 11.26 -3.18
CA PRO A 38 -1.19 11.17 -2.61
C PRO A 38 -0.53 12.55 -2.53
N LEU A 39 0.50 12.68 -1.70
CA LEU A 39 1.30 13.91 -1.65
C LEU A 39 2.06 14.12 -2.97
N PRO A 40 2.31 15.38 -3.40
CA PRO A 40 2.91 15.69 -4.71
C PRO A 40 4.27 15.01 -4.98
N ASN A 41 5.01 14.69 -3.91
CA ASN A 41 6.32 14.04 -3.97
C ASN A 41 6.33 12.67 -3.27
N GLU A 42 5.18 12.14 -2.87
CA GLU A 42 5.09 10.72 -2.49
C GLU A 42 5.17 9.91 -3.78
N GLN A 43 6.36 9.39 -4.05
CA GLN A 43 6.44 8.23 -4.91
C GLN A 43 5.65 7.11 -4.21
N PRO A 44 4.82 6.33 -4.94
CA PRO A 44 4.32 5.09 -4.37
C PRO A 44 5.54 4.36 -3.85
N ASN A 45 5.60 4.12 -2.53
CA ASN A 45 6.68 3.35 -1.92
C ASN A 45 6.86 2.14 -2.83
N ASN A 46 7.98 2.04 -3.54
CA ASN A 46 8.30 0.91 -4.39
C ASN A 46 9.56 0.36 -3.75
N ILE A 47 9.35 -0.61 -2.88
CA ILE A 47 10.44 -1.23 -2.13
C ILE A 47 11.14 -2.32 -2.97
N GLY A 48 10.60 -2.62 -4.15
CA GLY A 48 11.21 -3.49 -5.12
C GLY A 48 10.20 -4.08 -6.10
N THR A 49 10.70 -4.94 -6.99
CA THR A 49 9.86 -5.76 -7.86
C THR A 49 10.07 -7.22 -7.53
N ALA A 50 9.06 -8.03 -7.72
CA ALA A 50 9.13 -9.46 -7.49
C ALA A 50 8.50 -10.22 -8.67
N ILE A 51 8.89 -11.49 -8.84
CA ILE A 51 8.28 -12.41 -9.80
C ILE A 51 7.42 -13.41 -9.03
N ALA A 52 6.17 -13.59 -9.45
CA ALA A 52 5.28 -14.60 -8.88
C ALA A 52 5.82 -16.01 -9.13
N LEU A 53 5.97 -16.79 -8.06
CA LEU A 53 6.38 -18.20 -8.10
C LEU A 53 5.17 -19.15 -8.19
N TYR A 54 4.01 -18.68 -7.72
CA TYR A 54 2.74 -19.42 -7.70
C TYR A 54 1.59 -18.50 -8.12
N ASP A 55 0.50 -19.09 -8.60
CA ASP A 55 -0.75 -18.37 -8.81
C ASP A 55 -1.34 -17.96 -7.45
N PHE A 56 -1.91 -16.77 -7.37
CA PHE A 56 -2.63 -16.29 -6.19
C PHE A 56 -4.01 -15.77 -6.59
N GLU A 57 -5.03 -16.50 -6.13
CA GLU A 57 -6.43 -16.11 -6.29
C GLU A 57 -6.90 -15.34 -5.05
N PRO A 58 -7.52 -14.16 -5.22
CA PRO A 58 -7.96 -13.34 -4.11
C PRO A 58 -9.08 -14.04 -3.32
N MET A 59 -8.89 -14.18 -2.01
CA MET A 59 -9.88 -14.82 -1.11
C MET A 59 -10.75 -13.79 -0.41
N GLN A 60 -10.24 -12.58 -0.20
CA GLN A 60 -10.94 -11.49 0.46
C GLN A 60 -10.78 -10.17 -0.31
N THR A 61 -11.66 -9.21 -0.04
CA THR A 61 -11.55 -7.87 -0.61
C THR A 61 -10.23 -7.23 -0.19
N GLY A 62 -9.47 -6.75 -1.18
CA GLY A 62 -8.15 -6.15 -0.95
C GLY A 62 -6.98 -7.10 -1.21
N ASP A 63 -7.23 -8.37 -1.52
CA ASP A 63 -6.19 -9.28 -2.01
C ASP A 63 -5.81 -8.97 -3.46
N LEU A 64 -4.53 -9.13 -3.77
CA LEU A 64 -4.02 -9.03 -5.12
C LEU A 64 -4.31 -10.34 -5.89
N SER A 65 -4.38 -10.25 -7.21
CA SER A 65 -4.44 -11.43 -8.09
C SER A 65 -3.26 -11.40 -9.06
N PHE A 66 -2.60 -12.53 -9.23
CA PHE A 66 -1.52 -12.70 -10.20
C PHE A 66 -1.31 -14.18 -10.55
N SER A 67 -0.66 -14.42 -11.69
CA SER A 67 -0.26 -15.75 -12.15
C SER A 67 1.25 -15.94 -12.07
N VAL A 68 1.70 -17.21 -12.05
CA VAL A 68 3.13 -17.56 -12.11
C VAL A 68 3.84 -16.81 -13.23
N GLY A 69 4.97 -16.18 -12.90
CA GLY A 69 5.79 -15.41 -13.83
C GLY A 69 5.39 -13.95 -13.95
N ASP A 70 4.25 -13.53 -13.39
CA ASP A 70 3.86 -12.12 -13.37
C ASP A 70 4.88 -11.29 -12.57
N LYS A 71 5.13 -10.09 -13.08
CA LYS A 71 5.92 -9.09 -12.36
C LYS A 71 5.01 -8.29 -11.42
N VAL A 72 5.25 -8.43 -10.12
CA VAL A 72 4.57 -7.69 -9.07
C VAL A 72 5.45 -6.53 -8.63
N THR A 73 4.89 -5.32 -8.57
CA THR A 73 5.56 -4.19 -7.92
C THR A 73 5.24 -4.24 -6.44
N VAL A 74 6.25 -4.41 -5.59
CA VAL A 74 6.07 -4.46 -4.14
C VAL A 74 6.10 -3.05 -3.59
N LEU A 75 4.97 -2.63 -3.04
CA LEU A 75 4.78 -1.27 -2.60
C LEU A 75 5.15 -1.06 -1.12
N SER A 76 4.77 -2.01 -0.28
CA SER A 76 5.15 -2.00 1.14
C SER A 76 5.11 -3.40 1.74
N LYS A 77 5.82 -3.56 2.85
CA LYS A 77 5.73 -4.75 3.69
C LYS A 77 4.67 -4.51 4.77
N ILE A 78 3.66 -5.37 4.84
CA ILE A 78 2.62 -5.30 5.88
C ILE A 78 3.16 -5.96 7.16
N ASN A 79 3.73 -7.16 7.01
CA ASN A 79 4.44 -7.91 8.04
C ASN A 79 5.39 -8.93 7.37
N ASP A 80 5.95 -9.88 8.13
CA ASP A 80 6.87 -10.90 7.57
C ASP A 80 6.22 -11.86 6.58
N GLU A 81 4.91 -12.05 6.65
CA GLU A 81 4.14 -13.01 5.85
C GLU A 81 3.43 -12.34 4.66
N TRP A 82 3.18 -11.03 4.72
CA TRP A 82 2.35 -10.30 3.77
C TRP A 82 3.01 -9.03 3.24
N HIS A 83 2.84 -8.82 1.94
CA HIS A 83 3.22 -7.61 1.24
C HIS A 83 1.99 -6.96 0.62
N TYR A 84 2.09 -5.65 0.38
CA TYR A 84 1.14 -4.90 -0.44
C TYR A 84 1.83 -4.51 -1.74
N GLY A 85 1.15 -4.69 -2.87
CA GLY A 85 1.75 -4.42 -4.17
C GLY A 85 0.74 -4.20 -5.28
N GLU A 86 1.26 -4.08 -6.49
CA GLU A 86 0.51 -3.86 -7.70
C GLU A 86 0.89 -4.89 -8.77
N CYS A 87 -0.12 -5.49 -9.40
CA CYS A 87 0.01 -6.34 -10.58
C CYS A 87 -1.10 -5.97 -11.57
N ASN A 88 -0.75 -5.77 -12.84
CA ASN A 88 -1.71 -5.45 -13.92
C ASN A 88 -2.65 -4.26 -13.59
N GLY A 89 -2.15 -3.25 -12.88
CA GLY A 89 -2.91 -2.06 -12.48
C GLY A 89 -3.86 -2.26 -11.30
N VAL A 90 -3.93 -3.48 -10.74
CA VAL A 90 -4.69 -3.80 -9.54
C VAL A 90 -3.74 -3.77 -8.35
N LYS A 91 -4.19 -3.20 -7.22
CA LYS A 91 -3.45 -3.17 -5.96
C LYS A 91 -4.10 -4.05 -4.92
N GLY A 92 -3.28 -4.72 -4.13
CA GLY A 92 -3.75 -5.58 -3.08
C GLY A 92 -2.62 -6.20 -2.26
N GLN A 93 -3.01 -6.89 -1.21
CA GLN A 93 -2.09 -7.67 -0.38
C GLN A 93 -1.88 -9.07 -0.95
N PHE A 94 -0.71 -9.64 -0.72
CA PHE A 94 -0.37 -11.00 -1.12
C PHE A 94 0.70 -11.62 -0.20
N PRO A 95 0.80 -12.95 -0.11
CA PRO A 95 1.79 -13.61 0.73
C PRO A 95 3.21 -13.38 0.21
N ALA A 96 4.14 -13.00 1.08
CA ALA A 96 5.52 -12.71 0.72
C ALA A 96 6.25 -13.95 0.14
N ASN A 97 5.88 -15.16 0.55
CA ASN A 97 6.46 -16.41 0.07
C ASN A 97 5.92 -16.87 -1.30
N TYR A 98 4.96 -16.15 -1.89
CA TYR A 98 4.43 -16.46 -3.22
C TYR A 98 5.24 -15.81 -4.35
N VAL A 99 6.18 -14.94 -3.99
CA VAL A 99 6.98 -14.19 -4.94
C VAL A 99 8.47 -14.32 -4.62
N GLN A 100 9.30 -14.07 -5.61
CA GLN A 100 10.74 -13.90 -5.44
C GLN A 100 11.10 -12.44 -5.72
N MET A 101 11.62 -11.73 -4.72
CA MET A 101 12.17 -10.39 -4.89
C MET A 101 13.31 -10.41 -5.93
N SER A 102 13.28 -9.45 -6.86
CA SER A 102 14.29 -9.24 -7.91
C SER A 102 15.34 -8.22 -7.50
#